data_AF-A0A6A6EVG0-F1
#
_entry.id   AF-A0A6A6EVG0-F1
#
_cell.length_a   1.000
_cell.length_b   1.000
_cell.length_c   1.000
_cell.angle_alpha   90.00
_cell.angle_beta   90.00
_cell.angle_gamma   90.00
#
_symmetry.space_group_name_H-M   'P 1'
#
loop_
_entity.id
_entity.type
_entity.pdbx_description
1 polymer ?
#
loop_
_entity_poly.entity_id
_entity_poly.type
_entity_poly.pdbx_seq_one_letter_code
_entity_poly.pdbx_strand_id
1 'polypeptide(L)'
;RAAALSFDADSDENFVSRRLVTEILNKPIHPINKEARSTFRTRDVDGYTDLVWCMENNSRRIYTMRFYVTSEYSPRYDVVLGKNGREHLSRQKSSKNAR
;
A
#
# COMPACT_ATOMS: atom_id res chain seq x y z
N ARG A 1 -9.36 -0.38 -11.48
CA ARG A 1 -10.26 0.19 -10.45
C ARG A 1 -9.52 1.34 -9.78
N ALA A 2 -10.18 2.46 -9.49
CA ALA A 2 -9.59 3.57 -8.74
C ALA A 2 -9.73 3.31 -7.23
N ALA A 3 -8.81 3.83 -6.43
CA ALA A 3 -8.78 3.68 -4.98
C ALA A 3 -8.36 5.02 -4.36
N ALA A 4 -8.95 5.37 -3.23
CA ALA A 4 -8.57 6.58 -2.52
C ALA A 4 -7.18 6.41 -1.89
N LEU A 5 -6.24 7.27 -2.28
CA LEU A 5 -4.85 7.23 -1.84
C LEU A 5 -4.58 8.34 -0.80
N SER A 6 -3.88 7.97 0.28
CA SER A 6 -3.32 8.91 1.25
C SER A 6 -1.84 8.64 1.48
N PHE A 7 -1.15 9.59 2.12
CA PHE A 7 0.25 9.48 2.51
C PHE A 7 0.35 9.62 4.03
N ASP A 8 1.11 8.72 4.64
CA ASP A 8 1.44 8.75 6.06
C ASP A 8 2.94 8.96 6.20
N ALA A 9 3.33 10.11 6.75
CA ALA A 9 4.73 10.48 6.91
C ALA A 9 5.36 9.84 8.17
N ASP A 10 4.54 9.32 9.07
CA ASP A 10 4.98 8.76 10.35
C ASP A 10 5.20 7.25 10.27
N SER A 11 4.58 6.60 9.29
CA SER A 11 4.74 5.17 8.99
C SER A 11 5.76 4.91 7.89
N ASP A 12 6.56 3.85 8.04
CA ASP A 12 7.46 3.39 6.98
C ASP A 12 6.72 2.46 6.00
N GLU A 13 5.67 1.80 6.46
CA GLU A 13 4.92 0.78 5.74
C GLU A 13 3.72 1.32 4.95
N ASN A 14 3.33 0.56 3.92
CA ASN A 14 2.12 0.85 3.15
C ASN A 14 0.96 0.02 3.68
N PHE A 15 -0.23 0.62 3.71
CA PHE A 15 -1.44 -0.03 4.16
C PHE A 15 -2.51 -0.04 3.08
N VAL A 16 -3.38 -1.04 3.14
CA VAL A 16 -4.55 -1.17 2.27
C VAL A 16 -5.76 -1.63 3.09
N SER A 17 -6.94 -1.12 2.75
CA SER A 17 -8.18 -1.54 3.39
C SER A 17 -8.51 -2.99 3.07
N ARG A 18 -9.05 -3.72 4.07
CA ARG A 18 -9.52 -5.09 3.85
C ARG A 18 -10.58 -5.16 2.76
N ARG A 19 -11.55 -4.23 2.75
CA ARG A 19 -12.61 -4.18 1.72
C ARG A 19 -12.06 -4.08 0.30
N LEU A 20 -11.05 -3.23 0.05
CA LEU A 20 -10.44 -3.11 -1.28
C LEU A 20 -9.81 -4.46 -1.70
N VAL A 21 -9.09 -5.11 -0.79
CA VAL A 21 -8.41 -6.38 -1.08
C VAL A 21 -9.40 -7.51 -1.33
N THR A 22 -10.39 -7.70 -0.47
CA THR A 22 -11.25 -8.89 -0.50
C THR A 22 -12.41 -8.76 -1.47
N GLU A 23 -13.04 -7.60 -1.57
CA GLU A 23 -14.30 -7.47 -2.33
C GLU A 23 -14.10 -6.89 -3.71
N ILE A 24 -13.19 -5.92 -3.82
CA ILE A 24 -12.99 -5.20 -5.08
C ILE A 24 -11.92 -5.89 -5.92
N LEU A 25 -10.80 -6.28 -5.30
CA LEU A 25 -9.68 -6.92 -5.99
C LEU A 25 -9.72 -8.45 -5.91
N ASN A 26 -10.49 -9.01 -4.98
CA ASN A 26 -10.58 -10.45 -4.72
C ASN A 26 -9.20 -11.12 -4.60
N LYS A 27 -8.33 -10.51 -3.79
CA LYS A 27 -6.95 -10.96 -3.55
C LYS A 27 -6.83 -11.67 -2.21
N PRO A 28 -5.95 -12.69 -2.12
CA PRO A 28 -5.68 -13.34 -0.84
C PRO A 28 -4.93 -12.38 0.10
N ILE A 29 -5.19 -12.55 1.40
CA ILE A 29 -4.44 -11.93 2.49
C ILE A 29 -3.49 -12.99 3.04
N HIS A 30 -2.19 -12.75 2.92
CA HIS A 30 -1.15 -13.63 3.43
C HIS A 30 -0.89 -13.33 4.92
N PRO A 31 -0.71 -14.36 5.76
CA PRO A 31 -0.43 -14.16 7.17
C PRO A 31 0.93 -13.49 7.37
N ILE A 32 1.02 -12.64 8.39
CA ILE A 32 2.28 -12.07 8.88
C ILE A 32 2.71 -12.82 10.14
N ASN A 33 4.02 -12.91 10.36
CA ASN A 33 4.56 -13.43 11.63
C ASN A 33 4.08 -12.53 12.79
N LYS A 34 3.74 -13.13 13.93
CA LYS A 34 3.30 -12.41 15.13
C LYS A 34 4.35 -11.43 15.65
N GLU A 35 5.64 -11.73 15.47
CA GLU A 35 6.75 -10.82 15.84
C GLU A 35 6.79 -9.58 14.94
N ALA A 36 6.38 -9.70 13.68
CA ALA A 36 6.23 -8.56 12.79
C ALA A 36 4.99 -7.73 13.16
N ARG A 37 3.95 -8.32 13.77
CA ARG A 37 2.78 -7.54 14.21
C ARG A 37 3.12 -6.49 15.25
N SER A 38 4.07 -6.76 16.15
CA SER A 38 4.50 -5.80 17.19
C SER A 38 5.25 -4.58 16.65
N THR A 39 5.68 -4.57 15.38
CA THR A 39 6.39 -3.41 14.82
C THR A 39 5.44 -2.36 14.23
N PHE A 40 4.17 -2.69 13.98
CA PHE A 40 3.19 -1.72 13.48
C PHE A 40 2.69 -0.85 14.62
N ARG A 41 3.30 0.34 14.76
CA ARG A 41 3.02 1.26 15.86
C ARG A 41 1.62 1.86 15.83
N THR A 42 0.99 1.93 14.66
CA THR A 42 -0.17 2.80 14.42
C THR A 42 -1.44 2.07 14.00
N ARG A 43 -1.38 0.79 13.60
CA ARG A 43 -2.52 0.06 13.05
C ARG A 43 -2.47 -1.43 13.34
N ASP A 44 -3.62 -1.97 13.71
CA ASP A 44 -3.85 -3.42 13.69
C ASP A 44 -3.89 -3.91 12.24
N VAL A 45 -3.12 -4.98 11.99
CA VAL A 45 -2.95 -5.55 10.66
C VAL A 45 -3.22 -7.05 10.66
N ASP A 46 -4.02 -7.48 9.70
CA ASP A 46 -4.43 -8.88 9.58
C ASP A 46 -3.47 -9.73 8.77
N GLY A 47 -2.70 -9.09 7.90
CA GLY A 47 -1.77 -9.75 7.02
C GLY A 47 -1.17 -8.79 6.01
N TYR A 48 -0.68 -9.32 4.91
CA TYR A 48 -0.19 -8.54 3.79
C TYR A 48 -0.72 -9.08 2.46
N THR A 49 -0.66 -8.24 1.44
CA THR A 49 -0.92 -8.64 0.06
C THR A 49 -0.01 -7.83 -0.87
N ASP A 50 0.44 -8.44 -1.95
CA ASP A 50 1.25 -7.77 -2.96
C ASP A 50 0.33 -7.26 -4.07
N LEU A 51 0.32 -5.95 -4.28
CA LEU A 51 -0.56 -5.29 -5.25
C LEU A 51 0.23 -4.73 -6.41
N VAL A 52 -0.36 -4.92 -7.60
CA VAL A 52 0.05 -4.27 -8.83
C VAL A 52 -0.83 -3.03 -9.01
N TRP A 53 -0.22 -1.86 -9.10
CA TRP A 53 -0.94 -0.59 -9.15
C TRP A 53 -0.26 0.41 -10.09
N CYS A 54 -0.99 1.43 -10.50
CA CYS A 54 -0.46 2.56 -11.27
C CYS A 54 -1.15 3.84 -10.81
N MET A 55 -0.51 4.98 -11.04
CA MET A 55 -1.16 6.28 -10.85
C MET A 55 -2.09 6.52 -12.03
N GLU A 56 -3.28 7.06 -11.79
CA GLU A 56 -4.26 7.35 -12.83
C GLU A 56 -3.68 8.24 -13.95
N ASN A 57 -2.89 9.24 -13.57
CA ASN A 57 -2.21 10.15 -14.51
C ASN A 57 -0.97 9.54 -15.19
N ASN A 58 -0.61 8.28 -14.89
CA ASN A 58 0.57 7.62 -15.45
C ASN A 58 0.41 6.09 -15.47
N SER A 59 -0.58 5.60 -16.22
CA SER A 59 -0.90 4.18 -16.37
C SER A 59 0.20 3.34 -17.02
N ARG A 60 1.15 3.96 -17.74
CA ARG A 60 2.32 3.28 -18.33
C ARG A 60 3.32 2.80 -17.27
N ARG A 61 3.26 3.33 -16.05
CA ARG A 61 4.11 2.91 -14.95
C ARG A 61 3.34 2.04 -13.99
N ILE A 62 3.63 0.75 -14.08
CA ILE A 62 3.08 -0.28 -13.21
C ILE A 62 4.07 -0.52 -12.08
N TYR A 63 3.55 -0.53 -10.85
CA TYR A 63 4.29 -0.73 -9.62
C TYR A 63 3.80 -2.00 -8.94
N THR A 64 4.72 -2.82 -8.47
CA THR A 64 4.40 -3.97 -7.60
C THR A 64 4.95 -3.68 -6.22
N MET A 65 4.07 -3.60 -5.23
CA MET A 65 4.45 -3.28 -3.86
C MET A 65 3.65 -4.10 -2.86
N ARG A 66 4.27 -4.37 -1.71
CA ARG A 66 3.60 -4.99 -0.57
C ARG A 66 2.78 -3.95 0.19
N PHE A 67 1.55 -4.33 0.53
CA PHE A 67 0.67 -3.57 1.41
C PHE A 67 0.24 -4.45 2.59
N TYR A 68 0.27 -3.88 3.79
CA TYR A 68 -0.30 -4.50 4.97
C TYR A 68 -1.80 -4.23 5.02
N VAL A 69 -2.57 -5.28 5.25
CA VAL A 69 -4.03 -5.19 5.23
C VAL A 69 -4.50 -4.77 6.61
N THR A 70 -5.13 -3.60 6.70
CA THR A 70 -5.64 -3.08 7.96
C THR A 70 -6.79 -3.93 8.48
N SER A 71 -6.88 -4.07 9.80
CA SER A 71 -8.02 -4.76 10.42
C SER A 71 -9.33 -3.98 10.30
N GLU A 72 -9.24 -2.65 10.25
CA GLU A 72 -10.37 -1.80 9.89
C GLU A 72 -10.86 -2.15 8.48
N TYR A 73 -12.14 -2.48 8.37
CA TYR A 73 -12.71 -3.02 7.15
C TYR A 73 -12.94 -1.95 6.08
N SER A 74 -13.44 -0.76 6.47
CA SER A 74 -13.72 0.35 5.56
C SER A 74 -13.19 1.70 6.10
N PRO A 75 -11.87 1.86 6.23
CA PRO A 75 -11.25 3.13 6.59
C PRO A 75 -11.52 4.23 5.57
N ARG A 76 -11.29 5.48 5.96
CA ARG A 76 -11.45 6.68 5.09
C ARG A 76 -10.64 6.62 3.78
N TYR A 77 -9.54 5.89 3.77
CA TYR A 77 -8.66 5.74 2.61
C TYR A 77 -8.46 4.27 2.29
N ASP A 78 -8.58 3.92 1.01
CA ASP A 78 -8.39 2.54 0.55
C ASP A 78 -6.91 2.13 0.58
N VAL A 79 -6.01 3.08 0.31
CA VAL A 79 -4.57 2.87 0.27
C VAL A 79 -3.87 4.00 1.01
N VAL A 80 -2.88 3.66 1.82
CA VAL A 80 -2.00 4.61 2.51
C VAL A 80 -0.55 4.25 2.22
N LEU A 81 0.23 5.18 1.68
CA LEU A 81 1.65 4.98 1.42
C LEU A 81 2.47 5.57 2.57
N GLY A 82 3.31 4.73 3.17
CA GLY A 82 4.35 5.15 4.10
C GLY A 82 5.57 5.72 3.38
N LYS A 83 6.63 6.00 4.14
CA LYS A 83 7.89 6.53 3.61
C LYS A 83 8.48 5.66 2.50
N ASN A 84 8.47 4.33 2.68
CA ASN A 84 9.01 3.41 1.67
C ASN A 84 8.24 3.48 0.34
N GLY A 85 6.91 3.57 0.40
CA GLY A 85 6.06 3.74 -0.77
C GLY A 85 6.32 5.06 -1.50
N ARG A 86 6.43 6.13 -0.73
CA ARG A 86 6.71 7.47 -1.26
C ARG A 86 8.09 7.56 -1.91
N GLU A 87 9.11 6.98 -1.30
CA GLU A 87 10.46 6.92 -1.87
C GLU A 87 10.53 6.09 -3.14
N HIS A 88 9.83 4.95 -3.18
CA HIS A 88 9.77 4.15 -4.39
C HIS A 88 9.17 4.95 -5.56
N LEU A 89 8.11 5.73 -5.29
CA LEU A 89 7.49 6.61 -6.28
C LEU A 89 8.43 7.76 -6.71
N SER A 90 9.18 8.36 -5.79
CA SER A 90 10.08 9.48 -6.08
C SER A 90 11.31 9.06 -6.90
N ARG A 91 11.97 7.94 -6.54
CA ARG A 91 13.14 7.43 -7.28
C ARG A 91 12.81 7.12 -8.74
N GLN A 92 11.62 6.58 -8.99
CA GLN A 92 11.13 6.30 -10.34
C GLN A 92 10.83 7.58 -11.14
N LYS A 93 10.50 8.71 -10.49
CA LYS A 93 10.37 10.01 -11.16
C LYS A 93 11.74 10.57 -11.58
N SER A 94 12.78 10.42 -10.75
CA SER A 94 14.12 10.97 -11.03
C SER A 94 14.86 10.29 -12.18
N SER A 95 14.59 9.02 -12.49
CA SER A 95 15.16 8.34 -13.68
C SER A 95 14.65 8.89 -15.03
N LYS A 96 13.79 9.92 -15.04
CA LYS A 96 13.37 10.63 -16.26
C LYS A 96 14.15 11.93 -16.56
N ASN A 97 14.95 12.44 -15.62
CA ASN A 97 15.73 13.68 -15.82
C ASN A 97 17.20 13.43 -16.21
N ALA A 98 17.57 12.20 -16.55
CA ALA A 98 18.91 11.84 -17.00
C ALA A 98 18.89 11.42 -18.48
N ARG A 99 18.36 12.28 -19.36
CA ARG A 99 18.57 12.23 -20.81
C ARG A 99 18.49 13.63 -21.40
#